data_AF-A0A2I1DWI2-F1
#
_entry.id   AF-A0A2I1DWI2-F1
#
_cell.length_a   1.000
_cell.length_b   1.000
_cell.length_c   1.000
_cell.angle_alpha   90.00
_cell.angle_beta   90.00
_cell.angle_gamma   90.00
#
_symmetry.space_group_name_H-M   'P 1'
#
loop_
_entity.id
_entity.type
_entity.pdbx_description
1 polymer ?
#
loop_
_entity_poly.entity_id
_entity_poly.type
_entity_poly.pdbx_seq_one_letter_code
_entity_poly.pdbx_strand_id
1 'polypeptide(L)'
;MPYRISNIITVSIQPDPPLANQPAIFTISGTLKTGVITTGSKLVIFVLDNNGNTLGEALTDDICSFPGMTCPANYFSLIRKVQILNLPATYSFVVQILDASGKTLGCSLGTVTGTN
;
A
#
# COMPACT_ATOMS: atom_id res chain seq x y z
N MET A 1 4.60 -9.09 -25.52
CA MET A 1 4.29 -9.22 -24.09
C MET A 1 3.57 -7.94 -23.67
N PRO A 2 2.30 -7.96 -23.24
CA PRO A 2 1.60 -6.72 -22.95
C PRO A 2 2.18 -6.14 -21.65
N TYR A 3 2.89 -5.03 -21.79
CA TYR A 3 3.37 -4.19 -20.70
C TYR A 3 2.12 -3.74 -19.92
N ARG A 4 1.75 -4.45 -18.84
CA ARG A 4 0.69 -3.96 -17.96
C ARG A 4 1.20 -2.65 -17.39
N ILE A 5 0.61 -1.54 -17.82
CA ILE A 5 0.87 -0.22 -17.27
C ILE A 5 0.33 -0.24 -15.84
N SER A 6 1.10 -0.79 -14.91
CA SER A 6 0.81 -0.70 -13.49
C SER A 6 0.88 0.78 -13.15
N ASN A 7 -0.24 1.36 -12.73
CA ASN A 7 -0.24 2.75 -12.30
C ASN A 7 0.74 2.88 -11.13
N ILE A 8 1.70 3.79 -11.27
CA ILE A 8 2.68 4.06 -10.22
C ILE A 8 1.94 4.78 -9.10
N ILE A 9 2.01 4.21 -7.90
CA ILE A 9 1.46 4.81 -6.70
C ILE A 9 2.62 5.36 -5.87
N THR A 10 2.48 6.59 -5.40
CA THR A 10 3.41 7.21 -4.47
C THR A 10 3.03 6.84 -3.05
N VAL A 11 3.99 6.28 -2.32
CA VAL A 11 3.84 5.96 -0.90
C VAL A 11 4.97 6.64 -0.15
N SER A 12 4.63 7.41 0.88
CA SER A 12 5.60 7.91 1.84
C SER A 12 5.27 7.38 3.23
N ILE A 13 6.31 7.15 4.03
CA ILE A 13 6.19 6.57 5.37
C ILE A 13 6.82 7.54 6.35
N GLN A 14 6.20 7.73 7.52
CA GLN A 14 6.75 8.53 8.62
C GLN A 14 6.58 7.79 9.97
N PRO A 15 7.64 7.66 10.79
CA PRO A 15 9.04 8.01 10.49
C PRO A 15 9.69 7.08 9.44
N ASP A 16 10.73 7.55 8.76
CA ASP A 16 11.54 6.81 7.78
C ASP A 16 13.02 6.80 8.21
N PRO A 17 13.62 5.65 8.59
CA PRO A 17 13.00 4.32 8.60
C PRO A 17 11.95 4.16 9.71
N PRO A 18 10.91 3.34 9.49
CA PRO A 18 9.92 3.05 10.52
C PRO A 18 10.55 2.35 11.72
N LEU A 19 10.18 2.80 12.91
CA LEU A 19 10.64 2.19 14.16
C LEU A 19 9.75 1.00 14.54
N ALA A 20 10.38 -0.10 14.93
CA ALA A 20 9.65 -1.27 15.43
C ALA A 20 8.83 -0.90 16.67
N ASN A 21 7.63 -1.48 16.78
CA ASN A 21 6.69 -1.27 17.88
C ASN A 21 6.16 0.17 18.01
N GLN A 22 6.31 0.99 16.96
CA GLN A 22 5.71 2.31 16.85
C GLN A 22 4.72 2.37 15.69
N PRO A 23 3.66 3.21 15.77
CA PRO A 23 2.78 3.43 14.65
C PRO A 23 3.53 4.17 13.53
N ALA A 24 3.44 3.67 12.31
CA ALA A 24 3.92 4.35 11.12
C ALA A 24 2.74 4.93 10.33
N ILE A 25 2.96 6.11 9.75
CA ILE A 25 1.98 6.82 8.94
C ILE A 25 2.34 6.60 7.48
N PHE A 26 1.49 5.89 6.75
CA PHE A 26 1.57 5.69 5.31
C PHE A 26 0.72 6.73 4.61
N THR A 27 1.34 7.61 3.83
CA THR A 27 0.62 8.51 2.93
C THR A 27 0.68 7.94 1.54
N ILE A 28 -0.48 7.55 1.01
CA ILE A 28 -0.61 6.81 -0.24
C ILE A 28 -1.39 7.71 -1.20
N SER A 29 -0.78 8.06 -2.32
CA SER A 29 -1.39 8.94 -3.29
C SER A 29 -1.00 8.56 -4.71
N GLY A 30 -1.86 8.91 -5.66
CA GLY A 30 -1.57 8.67 -7.06
C GLY A 30 -2.76 8.94 -7.96
N THR A 31 -2.50 8.81 -9.25
CA THR A 31 -3.50 8.91 -10.30
C THR A 31 -3.46 7.66 -11.16
N LEU A 32 -4.57 6.96 -11.22
CA LEU A 32 -4.77 5.84 -12.13
C LEU A 32 -4.92 6.38 -13.56
N LYS A 33 -3.97 6.05 -14.43
CA LYS A 33 -4.04 6.25 -15.89
C LYS A 33 -4.92 5.20 -16.56
N THR A 34 -5.00 4.00 -15.96
CA THR A 34 -5.82 2.90 -16.45
C THR A 34 -6.64 2.28 -15.32
N GLY A 35 -7.94 2.08 -15.55
CA GLY A 35 -8.88 1.66 -14.51
C GLY A 35 -9.38 2.83 -13.65
N VAL A 36 -10.35 2.53 -12.79
CA VAL A 36 -11.05 3.48 -11.92
C VAL A 36 -11.22 2.83 -10.56
N ILE A 37 -11.03 3.57 -9.48
CA ILE A 37 -11.38 3.14 -8.14
C ILE A 37 -12.89 3.22 -8.02
N THR A 38 -13.57 2.08 -7.87
CA THR A 38 -15.03 2.01 -7.72
C THR A 38 -15.38 1.40 -6.38
N THR A 39 -16.65 1.48 -5.99
CA THR A 39 -17.15 0.79 -4.80
C THR A 39 -16.74 -0.69 -4.83
N GLY A 40 -16.14 -1.16 -3.73
CA GLY A 40 -15.59 -2.52 -3.63
C GLY A 40 -14.10 -2.64 -3.99
N SER A 41 -13.46 -1.58 -4.48
CA SER A 41 -12.01 -1.50 -4.58
C SER A 41 -11.35 -1.63 -3.21
N LYS A 42 -10.21 -2.29 -3.14
CA LYS A 42 -9.51 -2.59 -1.89
C LYS A 42 -8.10 -2.03 -1.90
N LEU A 43 -7.70 -1.42 -0.80
CA LEU A 43 -6.31 -1.11 -0.50
C LEU A 43 -5.74 -2.28 0.31
N VAL A 44 -4.70 -2.91 -0.21
CA VAL A 44 -4.02 -4.03 0.43
C VAL A 44 -2.58 -3.62 0.75
N ILE A 45 -2.20 -3.71 2.01
CA ILE A 45 -0.85 -3.44 2.50
C ILE A 45 -0.34 -4.70 3.20
N PHE A 46 0.79 -5.22 2.75
CA PHE A 46 1.44 -6.35 3.41
C PHE A 46 2.95 -6.15 3.43
N VAL A 47 3.60 -6.87 4.33
CA VAL A 47 5.05 -6.81 4.52
C VAL A 47 5.65 -8.12 4.06
N LEU A 48 6.77 -8.07 3.35
CA LEU A 48 7.56 -9.22 2.96
C LEU A 48 8.88 -9.24 3.74
N ASP A 49 9.32 -10.42 4.17
CA ASP A 49 10.68 -10.64 4.66
C ASP A 49 11.69 -10.66 3.49
N ASN A 50 12.97 -10.79 3.83
CA ASN A 50 14.05 -10.90 2.83
C ASN A 50 13.97 -12.18 1.96
N ASN A 51 13.17 -13.16 2.36
CA ASN A 51 12.93 -14.39 1.60
C ASN A 51 11.66 -14.30 0.73
N GLY A 52 10.94 -13.17 0.75
CA GLY A 52 9.69 -12.96 0.03
C GLY A 52 8.46 -13.58 0.70
N ASN A 53 8.55 -13.98 1.96
CA ASN A 53 7.40 -14.45 2.73
C ASN A 53 6.63 -13.27 3.31
N THR A 54 5.30 -13.35 3.28
CA THR A 54 4.44 -12.37 3.95
C THR A 54 4.58 -12.48 5.47
N LEU A 55 4.93 -11.36 6.10
CA LEU A 55 5.01 -11.22 7.55
C LEU A 55 3.66 -10.76 8.09
N GLY A 56 3.02 -11.62 8.89
CA GLY A 56 1.72 -11.34 9.48
C GLY A 56 0.57 -11.33 8.47
N GLU A 57 -0.54 -10.68 8.86
CA GLU A 57 -1.73 -10.58 8.02
C GLU A 57 -1.66 -9.35 7.10
N ALA A 58 -2.16 -9.51 5.87
CA ALA A 58 -2.30 -8.40 4.94
C ALA A 58 -3.44 -7.48 5.40
N LEU A 59 -3.11 -6.20 5.57
CA LEU A 59 -4.09 -5.18 5.93
C LEU A 59 -4.91 -4.83 4.68
N THR A 60 -6.20 -5.14 4.73
CA THR A 60 -7.12 -4.94 3.61
C THR A 60 -8.24 -4.01 4.01
N ASP A 61 -8.28 -2.82 3.42
CA ASP A 61 -9.32 -1.81 3.66
C ASP A 61 -10.09 -1.49 2.38
N ASP A 62 -11.35 -1.07 2.52
CA ASP A 62 -12.10 -0.47 1.42
C ASP A 62 -11.64 0.98 1.21
N ILE A 63 -11.03 1.24 0.05
CA ILE A 63 -10.48 2.56 -0.28
C ILE A 63 -11.59 3.62 -0.43
N CYS A 64 -12.80 3.22 -0.82
CA CYS A 64 -13.93 4.13 -0.97
C CYS A 64 -14.55 4.54 0.37
N SER A 65 -14.26 3.80 1.44
CA SER A 65 -14.72 4.10 2.79
C SER A 65 -13.79 5.09 3.52
N PHE A 66 -12.67 5.50 2.92
CA PHE A 66 -11.76 6.46 3.54
C PHE A 66 -12.33 7.89 3.52
N PRO A 67 -12.11 8.68 4.58
CA PRO A 67 -12.52 10.08 4.61
C PRO A 67 -11.79 10.87 3.53
N GLY A 68 -12.56 11.63 2.74
CA GLY A 68 -12.02 12.44 1.63
C GLY A 68 -11.93 11.69 0.29
N MET A 69 -12.24 10.40 0.24
CA MET A 69 -12.38 9.66 -1.02
C MET A 69 -13.81 9.76 -1.54
N THR A 70 -13.96 10.06 -2.84
CA THR A 70 -15.25 10.04 -3.54
C THR A 70 -15.16 9.05 -4.68
N CYS A 71 -15.75 7.87 -4.53
CA CYS A 71 -15.81 6.88 -5.59
C CYS A 71 -17.02 7.14 -6.52
N PRO A 72 -16.89 6.97 -7.84
CA PRO A 72 -15.69 6.53 -8.56
C PRO A 72 -14.62 7.63 -8.73
N ALA A 73 -13.35 7.27 -8.55
CA ALA A 73 -12.22 8.20 -8.68
C ALA A 73 -11.01 7.59 -9.39
N ASN A 74 -10.27 8.45 -10.09
CA ASN A 74 -8.98 8.10 -10.70
C ASN A 74 -7.81 8.65 -9.88
N TYR A 75 -8.04 9.74 -9.15
CA TYR A 75 -7.08 10.30 -8.21
C TYR A 75 -7.44 9.87 -6.78
N PHE A 76 -6.44 9.55 -5.99
CA PHE A 76 -6.60 9.22 -4.59
C PHE A 76 -5.45 9.81 -3.78
N SER A 77 -5.75 10.19 -2.55
CA SER A 77 -4.77 10.62 -1.55
C SER A 77 -5.34 10.25 -0.19
N LEU A 78 -4.69 9.31 0.49
CA LEU A 78 -5.16 8.75 1.74
C LEU A 78 -4.00 8.56 2.71
N ILE A 79 -4.32 8.71 3.99
CA ILE A 79 -3.37 8.54 5.08
C ILE A 79 -3.83 7.35 5.91
N ARG A 80 -2.96 6.35 6.03
CA ARG A 80 -3.22 5.15 6.83
C ARG A 80 -2.17 5.02 7.92
N LYS A 81 -2.64 4.95 9.17
CA LYS A 81 -1.79 4.60 10.31
C LYS A 81 -1.75 3.09 10.43
N VAL A 82 -0.55 2.52 10.42
CA VAL A 82 -0.32 1.08 10.55
C VAL A 82 0.53 0.85 11.80
N GLN A 83 0.08 -0.04 12.67
CA GLN A 83 0.89 -0.46 13.80
C GLN A 83 1.89 -1.51 13.34
N ILE A 84 3.17 -1.17 13.43
CA ILE A 84 4.25 -2.03 12.99
C ILE A 84 4.76 -2.83 14.20
N LEU A 85 4.55 -4.14 14.19
CA LEU A 85 5.01 -5.05 15.26
C LEU A 85 6.05 -6.02 14.70
N ASN A 86 7.14 -6.21 15.44
CA ASN A 86 8.14 -7.26 15.19
C ASN A 86 8.66 -7.34 13.74
N LEU A 87 9.16 -6.23 13.19
CA LEU A 87 9.80 -6.27 11.88
C LEU A 87 11.25 -6.77 11.94
N PRO A 88 11.69 -7.58 10.96
CA PRO A 88 13.09 -8.00 10.86
C PRO A 88 13.99 -6.82 10.44
N ALA A 89 15.31 -7.04 10.41
CA ALA A 89 16.28 -6.00 10.04
C ALA A 89 16.08 -5.50 8.59
N THR A 90 15.65 -6.37 7.67
CA THR A 90 15.32 -6.01 6.28
C THR A 90 13.95 -6.56 5.93
N TYR A 91 13.08 -5.69 5.45
CA TYR A 91 11.72 -6.04 5.01
C TYR A 91 11.29 -5.14 3.86
N SER A 92 10.25 -5.55 3.13
CA SER A 92 9.64 -4.75 2.07
C SER A 92 8.15 -4.55 2.33
N PHE A 93 7.67 -3.32 2.26
CA PHE A 93 6.24 -3.04 2.18
C PHE A 93 5.77 -3.13 0.74
N VAL A 94 4.64 -3.78 0.56
CA VAL A 94 3.93 -3.82 -0.70
C VAL A 94 2.56 -3.19 -0.48
N VAL A 95 2.29 -2.13 -1.23
CA VAL A 95 1.01 -1.41 -1.21
C VAL A 95 0.36 -1.62 -2.57
N GLN A 96 -0.83 -2.22 -2.58
CA GLN A 96 -1.58 -2.53 -3.79
C GLN A 96 -2.99 -1.95 -3.70
N ILE A 97 -3.48 -1.46 -4.82
CA ILE A 97 -4.90 -1.14 -5.00
C ILE A 97 -5.48 -2.18 -5.93
N LEU A 98 -6.51 -2.87 -5.48
CA LEU A 98 -7.28 -3.84 -6.24
C LEU A 98 -8.63 -3.22 -6.62
N ASP A 99 -9.15 -3.55 -7.79
CA ASP A 99 -10.54 -3.30 -8.13
C ASP A 99 -11.48 -4.28 -7.43
N ALA A 100 -12.79 -4.08 -7.58
CA ALA A 100 -13.81 -4.95 -7.01
C ALA A 100 -13.73 -6.42 -7.50
N SER A 101 -13.06 -6.67 -8.63
CA SER A 101 -12.81 -8.02 -9.17
C SER A 101 -11.50 -8.65 -8.68
N GLY A 102 -10.71 -7.92 -7.88
CA GLY A 102 -9.42 -8.37 -7.38
C GLY A 102 -8.25 -8.11 -8.33
N LYS A 103 -8.45 -7.36 -9.42
CA LYS A 103 -7.37 -7.00 -10.35
C LYS A 103 -6.60 -5.80 -9.83
N THR A 104 -5.27 -5.89 -9.85
CA THR A 104 -4.39 -4.79 -9.45
C THR A 104 -4.54 -3.57 -10.38
N LEU A 105 -4.96 -2.46 -9.80
CA LEU A 105 -5.03 -1.14 -10.43
C LEU A 105 -3.69 -0.41 -10.31
N GLY A 106 -3.02 -0.52 -9.16
CA GLY A 106 -1.69 0.05 -8.97
C GLY A 106 -0.95 -0.64 -7.84
N CYS A 107 0.37 -0.52 -7.85
CA CYS A 107 1.25 -1.16 -6.89
C CYS A 107 2.44 -0.24 -6.61
N SER A 108 2.89 -0.25 -5.36
CA SER A 108 4.15 0.35 -4.93
C SER A 108 4.86 -0.62 -3.99
N LEU A 109 6.19 -0.69 -4.12
CA LEU A 109 7.04 -1.52 -3.29
C LEU A 109 8.14 -0.66 -2.71
N GLY A 110 8.32 -0.71 -1.40
CA GLY A 110 9.37 -0.01 -0.68
C GLY A 110 10.13 -0.98 0.21
N THR A 111 11.44 -1.09 0.03
CA THR A 111 12.30 -1.89 0.89
C THR A 111 12.91 -1.00 1.96
N VAL A 112 12.80 -1.44 3.20
CA VAL A 112 13.47 -0.82 4.34
C VAL A 112 14.56 -1.76 4.82
N THR A 113 15.76 -1.20 4.95
CA THR A 113 16.89 -1.86 5.61
C THR A 113 17.17 -1.06 6.87
N GLY A 114 16.81 -1.60 8.02
CA GLY A 114 17.21 -1.05 9.30
C GLY A 114 18.74 -1.17 9.44
N THR A 115 19.40 -0.06 9.73
CA THR A 115 20.73 -0.09 10.35
C THR A 115 20.52 -0.50 11.80
N ASN A 116 20.86 -1.74 12.15
CA ASN A 116 20.98 -2.15 13.56
C ASN A 116 21.92 -1.22 14.32
#